data_AF-A0A3N4YQ38-F1
#
_entry.id   AF-A0A3N4YQ38-F1
#
_cell.length_a   1.000
_cell.length_b   1.000
_cell.length_c   1.000
_cell.angle_alpha   90.00
_cell.angle_beta   90.00
_cell.angle_gamma   90.00
#
_symmetry.space_group_name_H-M   'P 1'
#
loop_
_entity.id
_entity.type
_entity.pdbx_description
1 polymer ?
#
loop_
_entity_poly.entity_id
_entity_poly.type
_entity_poly.pdbx_seq_one_letter_code
_entity_poly.pdbx_strand_id
1 'polypeptide(L)' 'MSTAAEIVARVRRERELSMSVLAELAGVSRSTVSRIESGKFQPTFALLQRVVEAAGFGIDAEPEERRTCR' A
#
# COMPACT_ATOMS: atom_id res chain seq x y z
N MET A 1 8.21 -8.73 -8.41
CA MET A 1 8.21 -8.12 -7.06
C MET A 1 7.09 -7.11 -7.04
N SER A 2 6.07 -7.30 -6.20
CA SER A 2 5.02 -6.29 -6.05
C SER A 2 5.58 -5.08 -5.30
N THR A 3 5.41 -3.90 -5.84
CA THR A 3 5.85 -2.64 -5.20
C THR A 3 4.77 -2.11 -4.26
N ALA A 4 5.15 -1.25 -3.32
CA ALA A 4 4.18 -0.58 -2.44
C ALA A 4 3.13 0.21 -3.24
N ALA A 5 3.52 0.80 -4.38
CA ALA A 5 2.63 1.51 -5.30
C ALA A 5 1.53 0.60 -5.84
N GLU A 6 1.90 -0.60 -6.32
CA GLU A 6 0.97 -1.59 -6.85
C GLU A 6 0.03 -2.14 -5.78
N ILE A 7 0.55 -2.40 -4.57
CA ILE A 7 -0.25 -2.88 -3.43
C ILE A 7 -1.34 -1.85 -3.09
N VAL A 8 -0.97 -0.58 -2.93
CA VAL A 8 -1.91 0.49 -2.58
C VAL A 8 -2.96 0.71 -3.69
N ALA A 9 -2.53 0.75 -4.94
CA ALA A 9 -3.46 0.89 -6.07
C ALA A 9 -4.43 -0.29 -6.17
N ARG A 10 -3.97 -1.51 -5.90
CA ARG A 10 -4.80 -2.73 -5.92
C ARG A 10 -5.87 -2.69 -4.85
N VAL A 11 -5.51 -2.56 -3.58
CA VAL A 11 -6.47 -2.60 -2.46
C VAL A 11 -7.49 -1.46 -2.56
N ARG A 12 -7.07 -0.29 -3.05
CA ARG A 12 -7.98 0.84 -3.29
C ARG A 12 -9.03 0.50 -4.35
N ARG A 13 -8.61 -0.07 -5.48
CA ARG A 13 -9.50 -0.40 -6.60
C ARG A 13 -10.43 -1.57 -6.27
N GLU A 14 -9.95 -2.58 -5.55
CA GLU A 14 -10.78 -3.71 -5.09
C GLU A 14 -11.93 -3.27 -4.17
N ARG A 15 -11.78 -2.14 -3.48
CA ARG A 15 -12.81 -1.54 -2.62
C ARG A 15 -13.53 -0.36 -3.28
N GLU A 16 -13.26 -0.10 -4.55
CA GLU A 16 -13.85 1.01 -5.32
C GLU A 16 -13.65 2.40 -4.68
N LEU A 17 -12.59 2.57 -3.88
CA LEU A 17 -12.33 3.82 -3.17
C LEU A 17 -11.66 4.84 -4.09
N SER A 18 -12.03 6.11 -3.95
CA SER A 18 -11.21 7.20 -4.51
C SER A 18 -9.93 7.38 -3.68
N MET A 19 -8.90 8.00 -4.26
CA MET A 19 -7.68 8.33 -3.51
C MET A 19 -7.97 9.23 -2.30
N SER A 20 -8.97 10.11 -2.40
CA SER A 20 -9.36 11.01 -1.31
C SER A 20 -10.00 10.25 -0.16
N VAL A 21 -10.91 9.31 -0.46
CA VAL A 21 -11.58 8.49 0.55
C VAL A 21 -10.58 7.58 1.25
N LEU A 22 -9.69 6.91 0.51
CA LEU A 22 -8.65 6.09 1.13
C LEU A 22 -7.71 6.93 2.01
N ALA A 23 -7.36 8.14 1.57
CA ALA A 23 -6.52 9.03 2.35
C ALA A 23 -7.18 9.45 3.67
N GLU A 24 -8.47 9.77 3.63
CA GLU A 24 -9.27 10.09 4.82
C GLU A 24 -9.31 8.93 5.81
N LEU A 25 -9.65 7.72 5.32
CA LEU A 25 -9.67 6.50 6.15
C LEU A 25 -8.30 6.20 6.77
N ALA A 26 -7.22 6.45 6.04
CA ALA A 26 -5.85 6.22 6.50
C ALA A 26 -5.25 7.38 7.31
N GLY A 27 -5.99 8.49 7.49
CA GLY A 27 -5.51 9.67 8.22
C GLY A 27 -4.32 10.39 7.54
N VAL A 28 -4.29 10.40 6.20
CA VAL A 28 -3.23 11.05 5.40
C VAL A 28 -3.82 12.00 4.35
N SER A 29 -2.96 12.77 3.68
CA SER A 29 -3.40 13.61 2.56
C SER A 29 -3.65 12.78 1.29
N ARG A 30 -4.60 13.20 0.44
CA ARG A 30 -4.78 12.64 -0.92
C ARG A 30 -3.47 12.66 -1.72
N SER A 31 -2.68 13.72 -1.57
CA SER A 31 -1.37 13.86 -2.24
C SER A 31 -0.36 12.82 -1.77
N THR A 32 -0.47 12.32 -0.54
CA THR A 32 0.34 11.20 -0.06
C THR A 32 -0.03 9.93 -0.82
N VAL A 33 -1.31 9.57 -0.89
CA VAL A 33 -1.79 8.39 -1.63
C VAL A 33 -1.42 8.47 -3.12
N SER A 34 -1.61 9.64 -3.74
CA SER A 34 -1.25 9.84 -5.15
C SER A 34 0.25 9.64 -5.42
N ARG A 35 1.13 10.15 -4.55
CA ARG A 35 2.59 9.95 -4.70
C ARG A 35 3.02 8.52 -4.45
N ILE A 36 2.34 7.78 -3.57
CA ILE A 36 2.57 6.36 -3.36
C ILE A 36 2.20 5.58 -4.63
N GLU A 37 0.97 5.74 -5.13
CA GLU A 37 0.49 5.02 -6.32
C GLU A 37 1.31 5.36 -7.58
N SER A 38 1.87 6.57 -7.67
CA SER A 38 2.73 6.93 -8.79
C SER A 38 4.19 6.50 -8.61
N GLY A 39 4.54 5.81 -7.53
CA GLY A 39 5.93 5.42 -7.21
C GLY A 39 6.86 6.58 -6.89
N LYS A 40 6.34 7.81 -6.71
CA LYS A 40 7.14 9.02 -6.38
C LYS A 40 7.48 9.11 -4.89
N PHE A 41 6.83 8.30 -4.07
CA PHE A 41 7.07 8.24 -2.64
C PHE A 41 7.00 6.79 -2.18
N GLN A 42 8.12 6.28 -1.68
CA GLN A 42 8.18 4.96 -1.06
C GLN A 42 7.69 5.10 0.40
N PRO A 43 6.53 4.53 0.77
CA PRO A 43 6.06 4.59 2.14
C PRO A 43 6.93 3.70 3.04
N THR A 44 6.99 4.05 4.33
CA THR A 44 7.47 3.10 5.35
C THR A 44 6.49 1.93 5.45
N PHE A 45 6.96 0.79 5.99
CA PHE A 45 6.08 -0.35 6.24
C PHE A 45 4.86 0.04 7.09
N ALA A 46 5.06 0.80 8.16
CA ALA A 46 3.98 1.27 9.03
C ALA A 46 2.93 2.13 8.30
N LEU A 47 3.35 2.98 7.36
CA LEU A 47 2.42 3.76 6.55
C LEU A 47 1.70 2.88 5.53
N LEU A 48 2.42 1.97 4.87
CA LEU A 48 1.81 1.02 3.94
C LEU A 48 0.74 0.17 4.63
N GLN A 49 1.08 -0.40 5.79
CA GLN A 49 0.16 -1.18 6.61
C GLN A 49 -1.09 -0.38 6.97
N ARG A 50 -0.93 0.85 7.48
CA ARG A 50 -2.08 1.72 7.81
C ARG A 50 -2.99 1.97 6.60
N VAL A 51 -2.43 2.24 5.43
CA VAL A 51 -3.21 2.48 4.21
C VAL A 51 -3.96 1.21 3.77
N VAL A 52 -3.32 0.04 3.88
CA VAL A 52 -3.93 -1.24 3.51
C VAL A 52 -5.04 -1.64 4.49
N GLU A 53 -4.82 -1.45 5.80
CA GLU A 53 -5.82 -1.65 6.85
C GLU A 53 -7.02 -0.71 6.71
N ALA A 54 -6.78 0.55 6.34
CA ALA A 54 -7.84 1.52 6.06
C ALA A 54 -8.73 1.11 4.87
N ALA A 55 -8.20 0.34 3.91
CA ALA A 55 -8.97 -0.29 2.84
C ALA A 55 -9.63 -1.63 3.27
N GLY A 56 -9.48 -2.05 4.52
CA GLY A 56 -10.05 -3.29 5.04
C GLY A 56 -9.30 -4.55 4.58
N PHE A 57 -7.97 -4.48 4.46
CA PHE A 57 -7.10 -5.63 4.18
C PHE A 57 -5.99 -5.75 5.22
N GLY A 58 -5.43 -6.94 5.38
CA GLY A 58 -4.22 -7.19 6.18
C GLY A 58 -2.97 -7.32 5.31
N ILE A 59 -1.80 -7.05 5.90
CA ILE A 59 -0.50 -7.41 5.31
C ILE A 59 0.15 -8.42 6.25
N ASP A 60 0.31 -9.64 5.75
CA ASP A 60 1.11 -10.68 6.40
C ASP A 60 2.44 -10.81 5.65
N ALA A 61 3.55 -10.81 6.37
CA ALA A 61 4.89 -10.92 5.80
C ALA A 61 5.57 -12.16 6.35
N GLU A 62 5.36 -13.28 5.67
CA GLU A 62 6.10 -14.51 5.95
C GLU A 62 7.47 -14.46 5.26
N PRO A 63 8.56 -14.70 5.98
CA PRO A 63 9.89 -14.73 5.39
C PRO A 63 10.04 -15.98 4.50
N GLU A 64 10.42 -15.79 3.25
CA GLU A 64 10.79 -16.89 2.35
C GLU A 64 12.31 -17.12 2.38
N GLU A 65 12.71 -18.39 2.44
CA GLU A 65 14.10 -18.78 2.23
C GLU A 65 14.51 -18.40 0.80
N ARG A 66 15.46 -17.45 0.69
CA ARG A 66 16.10 -17.20 -0.59
C ARG A 66 16.81 -18.49 -0.98
N ARG A 67 16.34 -19.13 -2.05
CA ARG A 67 17.12 -20.15 -2.74
C ARG A 67 18.33 -19.45 -3.34
N THR A 68 19.40 -19.36 -2.56
CA THR A 68 20.70 -18.95 -3.06
C THR A 68 21.05 -19.97 -4.14
N CYS A 69 21.15 -19.51 -5.39
CA CYS A 69 21.74 -20.33 -6.44
C CYS A 69 23.11 -20.76 -5.93
N ARG A 70 23.27 -22.07 -5.73
CA ARG A 70 24.58 -22.71 -5.59
C ARG A 70 25.26 -22.71 -6.96
#